data_AF-A0A679JYT9-F1
#
_entry.id   AF-A0A679JYT9-F1
#
_cell.length_a   1.000
_cell.length_b   1.000
_cell.length_c   1.000
_cell.angle_alpha   90.00
_cell.angle_beta   90.00
_cell.angle_gamma   90.00
#
_symmetry.space_group_name_H-M   'P 1'
#
loop_
_entity.id
_entity.type
_entity.pdbx_description
1 polymer ?
#
loop_
_entity_poly.entity_id
_entity_poly.type
_entity_poly.pdbx_seq_one_letter_code
_entity_poly.pdbx_strand_id
1 'polypeptide(L)'
;MNSRDYPSQIAMTHLFTTLRHPVEKLREAEHFLGRLAFAGGLEFQFELNAFLSASRSVTFLLQCAMAKVPGFADWYGAQQTSMKSDAAMRFFVELRNISQKQGPVSFVGGSLQNGGWTYRFVGRPHAVPEDLVGKDICACCASHLSKLARLLAECANEFPFQSCPGRAFTVEGMNALKYDWRDAEEAAGLPPGYTQVSGIPAAEMLRLLRREIEPLDTKTIERIGKGDMRVGEASLSFHQSNGDDLVDALASRMDATDGNGTHPRDVFLSSILTRIDEIEREGH
;
A
#
# COMPACT_ATOMS: atom_id res chain seq x y z
N MET A 1 -1.12 46.27 34.27
CA MET A 1 -0.39 45.42 33.29
C MET A 1 -0.14 44.08 33.96
N ASN A 2 -1.00 43.09 33.73
CA ASN A 2 -0.81 41.72 34.22
C ASN A 2 0.02 40.96 33.19
N SER A 3 1.33 40.87 33.42
CA SER A 3 2.18 39.91 32.71
C SER A 3 1.83 38.53 33.25
N ARG A 4 1.00 37.78 32.51
CA ARG A 4 0.88 36.34 32.70
C ARG A 4 2.16 35.74 32.14
N ASP A 5 3.09 35.43 33.03
CA ASP A 5 4.15 34.48 32.74
C ASP A 5 3.49 33.15 32.35
N TYR A 6 3.49 32.88 31.04
CA TYR A 6 3.23 31.53 30.56
C TYR A 6 4.43 30.68 30.97
N PRO A 7 4.24 29.58 31.72
CA PRO A 7 5.33 28.65 31.96
C PRO A 7 5.87 28.20 30.60
N SER A 8 7.18 28.34 30.47
CA SER A 8 7.98 27.87 29.34
C SER A 8 7.51 26.48 28.93
N GLN A 9 7.18 26.31 27.64
CA GLN A 9 6.97 24.99 27.03
C GLN A 9 8.17 24.11 27.40
N ILE A 10 7.94 23.19 28.33
CA ILE A 10 8.92 22.18 28.73
C ILE A 10 9.04 21.27 27.50
N ALA A 11 10.23 21.25 26.90
CA ALA A 11 10.47 20.47 25.70
C ALA A 11 10.28 18.97 26.01
N MET A 12 9.41 18.28 25.26
CA MET A 12 9.39 16.82 25.22
C MET A 12 10.81 16.31 24.96
N THR A 13 11.28 15.39 25.82
CA THR A 13 12.62 14.83 25.66
C THR A 13 12.60 13.70 24.62
N HIS A 14 11.49 12.96 24.55
CA HIS A 14 11.28 11.92 23.55
C HIS A 14 9.99 12.13 22.71
N LEU A 15 10.12 12.03 21.38
CA LEU A 15 8.98 12.04 20.46
C LEU A 15 8.65 10.61 20.03
N PHE A 16 7.49 10.11 20.47
CA PHE A 16 7.00 8.80 20.02
C PHE A 16 6.59 8.84 18.55
N THR A 17 7.03 7.82 17.81
CA THR A 17 6.70 7.62 16.40
C THR A 17 5.81 6.39 16.24
N THR A 18 5.15 6.25 15.10
CA THR A 18 4.24 5.13 14.84
C THR A 18 4.04 4.90 13.35
N LEU A 19 3.90 3.63 12.96
CA LEU A 19 3.50 3.24 11.60
C LEU A 19 1.99 3.26 11.36
N ARG A 20 1.20 3.80 12.31
CA ARG A 20 -0.26 3.86 12.21
C ARG A 20 -0.75 4.49 10.89
N HIS A 21 -0.33 5.71 10.55
CA HIS A 21 -0.81 6.36 9.32
C HIS A 21 -0.40 5.62 8.03
N PRO A 22 0.83 5.09 7.90
CA PRO A 22 1.17 4.17 6.80
C PRO A 22 0.23 2.96 6.71
N VAL A 23 -0.14 2.35 7.84
CA VAL A 23 -1.07 1.20 7.87
C VAL A 23 -2.49 1.60 7.50
N GLU A 24 -2.96 2.77 7.93
CA GLU A 24 -4.27 3.29 7.50
C GLU A 24 -4.32 3.47 5.97
N LYS A 25 -3.25 3.96 5.34
CA LYS A 25 -3.16 4.05 3.88
C LYS A 25 -3.03 2.69 3.19
N LEU A 26 -2.40 1.72 3.84
CA LEU A 26 -2.38 0.34 3.34
C LEU A 26 -3.80 -0.25 3.31
N ARG A 27 -4.59 -0.02 4.36
CA ARG A 27 -6.00 -0.46 4.45
C ARG A 27 -6.90 0.30 3.47
N GLU A 28 -6.67 1.59 3.28
CA GLU A 28 -7.38 2.38 2.27
C GLU A 28 -7.09 1.84 0.85
N ALA A 29 -5.84 1.50 0.55
CA ALA A 29 -5.49 0.87 -0.72
C ALA A 29 -6.15 -0.51 -0.87
N GLU A 30 -6.20 -1.33 0.19
CA GLU A 30 -6.95 -2.60 0.15
C GLU A 30 -8.44 -2.38 -0.10
N HIS A 31 -9.05 -1.37 0.52
CA HIS A 31 -10.45 -1.03 0.30
C HIS A 31 -10.73 -0.72 -1.18
N PHE A 32 -9.89 0.09 -1.83
CA PHE A 32 -10.04 0.40 -3.25
C PHE A 32 -9.72 -0.80 -4.15
N LEU A 33 -8.79 -1.68 -3.76
CA LEU A 33 -8.58 -2.96 -4.44
C LEU A 33 -9.84 -3.85 -4.38
N GLY A 34 -10.53 -3.83 -3.25
CA GLY A 34 -11.81 -4.50 -3.08
C GLY A 34 -12.87 -4.01 -4.06
N ARG A 35 -12.98 -2.69 -4.24
CA ARG A 35 -13.93 -2.08 -5.17
C ARG A 35 -13.52 -2.34 -6.63
N LEU A 36 -12.23 -2.25 -6.94
CA LEU A 36 -11.65 -2.57 -8.24
C LEU A 36 -12.06 -3.96 -8.74
N ALA A 37 -12.06 -4.97 -7.87
CA ALA A 37 -12.36 -6.35 -8.22
C ALA A 37 -13.78 -6.56 -8.78
N PHE A 38 -14.70 -5.62 -8.55
CA PHE A 38 -16.09 -5.68 -9.01
C PHE A 38 -16.46 -4.56 -9.97
N ALA A 39 -15.58 -3.57 -10.16
CA ALA A 39 -15.87 -2.39 -10.94
C ALA A 39 -15.78 -2.66 -12.45
N GLY A 40 -16.71 -2.06 -13.19
CA GLY A 40 -16.78 -2.09 -14.65
C GLY A 40 -16.61 -0.70 -15.27
N GLY A 41 -16.23 -0.64 -16.55
CA GLY A 41 -16.21 0.61 -17.32
C GLY A 41 -15.47 1.78 -16.64
N LEU A 42 -16.15 2.93 -16.50
CA LEU A 42 -15.58 4.15 -15.90
C LEU A 42 -15.32 4.03 -14.39
N GLU A 43 -16.14 3.24 -13.68
CA GLU A 43 -15.95 3.04 -12.24
C GLU A 43 -14.59 2.41 -11.96
N PHE A 44 -14.19 1.42 -12.78
CA PHE A 44 -12.89 0.78 -12.67
C PHE A 44 -11.74 1.79 -12.72
N GLN A 45 -11.83 2.79 -13.61
CA GLN A 45 -10.82 3.83 -13.72
C GLN A 45 -10.74 4.70 -12.45
N PHE A 46 -11.89 5.05 -11.85
CA PHE A 46 -11.91 5.84 -10.62
C PHE A 46 -11.31 5.07 -9.44
N GLU A 47 -11.70 3.80 -9.28
CA GLU A 47 -11.17 2.95 -8.22
C GLU A 47 -9.66 2.68 -8.42
N LEU A 48 -9.19 2.53 -9.68
CA LEU A 48 -7.77 2.37 -9.97
C LEU A 48 -6.98 3.60 -9.56
N ASN A 49 -7.47 4.78 -9.88
CA ASN A 49 -6.82 6.04 -9.49
C ASN A 49 -6.79 6.21 -7.96
N ALA A 50 -7.88 5.85 -7.29
CA ALA A 50 -7.96 5.89 -5.83
C ALA A 50 -6.96 4.91 -5.18
N PHE A 51 -6.89 3.67 -5.69
CA PHE A 51 -5.90 2.68 -5.29
C PHE A 51 -4.46 3.20 -5.45
N LEU A 52 -4.10 3.72 -6.64
CA LEU A 52 -2.76 4.24 -6.94
C LEU A 52 -2.37 5.42 -6.02
N SER A 53 -3.35 6.24 -5.64
CA SER A 53 -3.14 7.36 -4.72
C SER A 53 -2.87 6.88 -3.29
N ALA A 54 -3.69 5.95 -2.79
CA ALA A 54 -3.57 5.39 -1.46
C ALA A 54 -2.28 4.56 -1.30
N SER A 55 -1.96 3.69 -2.26
CA SER A 55 -0.77 2.83 -2.22
C SER A 55 0.54 3.62 -2.17
N ARG A 56 0.65 4.70 -2.96
CA ARG A 56 1.82 5.60 -2.91
C ARG A 56 1.95 6.28 -1.55
N SER A 57 0.83 6.69 -0.97
CA SER A 57 0.80 7.39 0.32
C SER A 57 1.38 6.55 1.45
N VAL A 58 1.35 5.21 1.34
CA VAL A 58 2.01 4.30 2.29
C VAL A 58 3.51 4.61 2.44
N THR A 59 4.25 4.62 1.34
CA THR A 59 5.70 4.85 1.36
C THR A 59 6.09 6.29 1.72
N PHE A 60 5.25 7.26 1.33
CA PHE A 60 5.44 8.65 1.69
C PHE A 60 5.26 8.87 3.19
N LEU A 61 4.16 8.37 3.77
CA LEU A 61 3.90 8.50 5.20
C LEU A 61 4.88 7.68 6.03
N LEU A 62 5.36 6.54 5.54
CA LEU A 62 6.42 5.77 6.20
C LEU A 62 7.67 6.64 6.39
N GLN A 63 8.12 7.30 5.32
CA GLN A 63 9.26 8.22 5.38
C GLN A 63 9.01 9.37 6.35
N CYS A 64 7.83 10.00 6.29
CA CYS A 64 7.50 11.11 7.19
C CYS A 64 7.47 10.68 8.66
N ALA A 65 6.85 9.53 8.96
CA ALA A 65 6.70 9.03 10.33
C ALA A 65 8.05 8.66 10.95
N MET A 66 8.98 8.12 10.15
CA MET A 66 10.26 7.60 10.62
C MET A 66 11.44 8.54 10.34
N ALA A 67 11.21 9.73 9.78
CA ALA A 67 12.27 10.64 9.32
C ALA A 67 13.31 11.01 10.39
N LYS A 68 12.89 11.05 11.66
CA LYS A 68 13.73 11.40 12.81
C LYS A 68 14.28 10.19 13.57
N VAL A 69 13.99 8.97 13.13
CA VAL A 69 14.44 7.74 13.78
C VAL A 69 15.90 7.46 13.39
N PRO A 70 16.83 7.36 14.34
CA PRO A 70 18.23 7.02 14.05
C PRO A 70 18.34 5.70 13.28
N GLY A 71 19.17 5.67 12.24
CA GLY A 71 19.37 4.49 11.38
C GLY A 71 18.29 4.26 10.31
N PHE A 72 17.14 4.94 10.39
CA PHE A 72 16.06 4.76 9.41
C PHE A 72 16.46 5.20 8.00
N ALA A 73 17.18 6.32 7.86
CA ALA A 73 17.57 6.84 6.54
C ALA A 73 18.43 5.83 5.75
N ASP A 74 19.41 5.20 6.41
CA ASP A 74 20.28 4.20 5.80
C ASP A 74 19.51 2.93 5.45
N TRP A 75 18.71 2.42 6.41
CA TRP A 75 17.85 1.25 6.18
C TRP A 75 16.88 1.48 5.02
N TYR A 76 16.20 2.63 5.00
CA TYR A 76 15.23 2.95 3.97
C TYR A 76 15.90 3.20 2.61
N GLY A 77 17.14 3.72 2.59
CA GLY A 77 17.93 3.85 1.36
C GLY A 77 18.20 2.49 0.68
N ALA A 78 18.48 1.45 1.47
CA ALA A 78 18.61 0.09 0.95
C ALA A 78 17.27 -0.42 0.39
N GLN A 79 16.16 -0.18 1.10
CA GLN A 79 14.82 -0.55 0.64
C GLN A 79 14.41 0.18 -0.65
N GLN A 80 14.71 1.47 -0.76
CA GLN A 80 14.49 2.23 -1.97
C GLN A 80 15.27 1.67 -3.16
N THR A 81 16.50 1.19 -2.93
CA THR A 81 17.31 0.57 -3.98
C THR A 81 16.65 -0.73 -4.47
N SER A 82 16.19 -1.58 -3.56
CA SER A 82 15.44 -2.80 -3.87
C SER A 82 14.14 -2.52 -4.64
N MET A 83 13.34 -1.56 -4.18
CA MET A 83 12.11 -1.15 -4.89
C MET A 83 12.39 -0.54 -6.26
N LYS A 84 13.53 0.13 -6.45
CA LYS A 84 13.95 0.66 -7.76
C LYS A 84 14.42 -0.45 -8.72
N SER A 85 15.01 -1.53 -8.22
CA SER A 85 15.36 -2.67 -9.09
C SER A 85 14.13 -3.51 -9.47
N ASP A 86 13.05 -3.43 -8.72
CA ASP A 86 11.76 -4.07 -9.05
C ASP A 86 11.02 -3.30 -10.17
N ALA A 87 10.93 -3.89 -11.36
CA ALA A 87 10.30 -3.27 -12.51
C ALA A 87 8.80 -3.00 -12.31
N ALA A 88 8.08 -3.90 -11.62
CA ALA A 88 6.67 -3.72 -11.32
C ALA A 88 6.45 -2.56 -10.34
N MET A 89 7.24 -2.45 -9.27
CA MET A 89 7.10 -1.34 -8.32
C MET A 89 7.39 0.02 -8.97
N ARG A 90 8.40 0.10 -9.85
CA ARG A 90 8.65 1.29 -10.66
C ARG A 90 7.45 1.64 -11.54
N PHE A 91 6.88 0.65 -12.21
CA PHE A 91 5.71 0.85 -13.06
C PHE A 91 4.52 1.44 -12.29
N PHE A 92 4.21 0.93 -11.09
CA PHE A 92 3.15 1.50 -10.23
C PHE A 92 3.39 2.96 -9.84
N VAL A 93 4.65 3.38 -9.66
CA VAL A 93 4.99 4.79 -9.42
C VAL A 93 4.66 5.64 -10.65
N GLU A 94 4.95 5.16 -11.85
CA GLU A 94 4.67 5.89 -13.09
C GLU A 94 3.17 5.94 -13.41
N LEU A 95 2.42 4.86 -13.17
CA LEU A 95 0.96 4.86 -13.35
C LEU A 95 0.28 6.00 -12.60
N ARG A 96 0.73 6.27 -11.38
CA ARG A 96 0.23 7.40 -10.59
C ARG A 96 0.63 8.74 -11.22
N ASN A 97 1.87 8.89 -11.69
CA ASN A 97 2.31 10.14 -12.34
C ASN A 97 1.46 10.43 -13.58
N ILE A 98 1.13 9.40 -14.36
CA ILE A 98 0.21 9.49 -15.50
C ILE A 98 -1.18 9.93 -15.01
N SER A 99 -1.79 9.15 -14.12
CA SER A 99 -3.12 9.38 -13.55
C SER A 99 -3.31 10.82 -13.04
N GLN A 100 -2.29 11.40 -12.41
CA GLN A 100 -2.38 12.73 -11.82
C GLN A 100 -2.03 13.89 -12.76
N LYS A 101 -1.20 13.67 -13.79
CA LYS A 101 -0.60 14.78 -14.56
C LYS A 101 -0.82 14.70 -16.06
N GLN A 102 -1.05 13.51 -16.59
CA GLN A 102 -1.01 13.27 -18.04
C GLN A 102 -2.34 12.74 -18.58
N GLY A 103 -3.15 12.08 -17.75
CA GLY A 103 -4.45 11.55 -18.14
C GLY A 103 -4.74 10.17 -17.54
N PRO A 104 -5.69 9.41 -18.11
CA PRO A 104 -6.02 8.06 -17.69
C PRO A 104 -4.81 7.12 -17.73
N VAL A 105 -4.80 6.12 -16.85
CA VAL A 105 -4.01 4.91 -17.07
C VAL A 105 -4.59 4.16 -18.27
N SER A 106 -3.73 3.74 -19.19
CA SER A 106 -4.13 2.95 -20.37
C SER A 106 -4.34 1.48 -20.00
N PHE A 107 -5.53 0.96 -20.27
CA PHE A 107 -5.86 -0.45 -20.10
C PHE A 107 -6.92 -0.90 -21.09
N VAL A 108 -7.01 -2.21 -21.30
CA VAL A 108 -8.15 -2.86 -21.97
C VAL A 108 -8.88 -3.75 -20.98
N GLY A 109 -10.16 -3.96 -21.20
CA GLY A 109 -10.95 -4.85 -20.37
C GLY A 109 -12.08 -5.53 -21.13
N GLY A 110 -12.59 -6.59 -20.53
CA GLY A 110 -13.68 -7.39 -21.05
C GLY A 110 -14.51 -8.02 -19.93
N SER A 111 -15.75 -8.37 -20.26
CA SER A 111 -16.63 -9.10 -19.36
C SER A 111 -16.31 -10.59 -19.38
N LEU A 112 -16.31 -11.23 -18.22
CA LEU A 112 -16.15 -12.68 -18.10
C LEU A 112 -17.49 -13.40 -18.32
N GLN A 113 -17.44 -14.65 -18.81
CA GLN A 113 -18.64 -15.45 -19.11
C GLN A 113 -19.51 -15.74 -17.88
N ASN A 114 -18.90 -15.82 -16.69
CA ASN A 114 -19.56 -16.04 -15.42
C ASN A 114 -20.04 -14.74 -14.73
N GLY A 115 -19.97 -13.61 -15.44
CA GLY A 115 -20.17 -12.29 -14.87
C GLY A 115 -18.89 -11.72 -14.24
N GLY A 116 -18.80 -10.40 -14.17
CA GLY A 116 -17.61 -9.68 -13.72
C GLY A 116 -16.73 -9.19 -14.87
N TRP A 117 -15.63 -8.53 -14.50
CA TRP A 117 -14.74 -7.82 -15.43
C TRP A 117 -13.29 -8.22 -15.19
N THR A 118 -12.49 -8.13 -16.24
CA THR A 118 -11.06 -8.37 -16.17
C THR A 118 -10.32 -7.37 -17.06
N TYR A 119 -9.12 -6.96 -16.63
CA TYR A 119 -8.43 -5.80 -17.20
C TYR A 119 -6.92 -6.00 -17.30
N ARG A 120 -6.30 -5.52 -18.38
CA ARG A 120 -4.84 -5.61 -18.65
C ARG A 120 -4.30 -4.21 -18.88
N PHE A 121 -3.12 -3.94 -18.34
CA PHE A 121 -2.40 -2.73 -18.71
C PHE A 121 -2.03 -2.75 -20.19
N VAL A 122 -1.98 -1.56 -20.80
CA VAL A 122 -1.46 -1.34 -22.14
C VAL A 122 -0.27 -0.38 -22.01
N GLY A 123 0.79 -0.64 -22.79
CA GLY A 123 2.11 -0.03 -22.73
C GLY A 123 2.20 1.45 -23.13
N ARG A 124 1.20 2.27 -22.80
CA ARG A 124 1.12 3.69 -23.18
C ARG A 124 0.93 4.60 -21.97
N PRO A 125 1.79 5.62 -21.75
CA PRO A 125 3.01 5.97 -22.51
C PRO A 125 4.25 5.12 -22.15
N HIS A 126 4.13 4.17 -21.23
CA HIS A 126 5.25 3.36 -20.75
C HIS A 126 4.95 1.88 -20.96
N ALA A 127 5.94 1.15 -21.49
CA ALA A 127 5.86 -0.28 -21.67
C ALA A 127 5.50 -1.00 -20.35
N VAL A 128 4.61 -1.98 -20.44
CA VAL A 128 4.26 -2.84 -19.31
C VAL A 128 5.45 -3.77 -19.02
N PRO A 129 5.96 -3.85 -17.78
CA PRO A 129 7.01 -4.79 -17.42
C PRO A 129 6.61 -6.23 -17.71
N GLU A 130 7.55 -7.07 -18.15
CA GLU A 130 7.31 -8.49 -18.47
C GLU A 130 6.56 -9.24 -17.35
N ASP A 131 6.91 -8.96 -16.09
CA ASP A 131 6.26 -9.54 -14.91
C ASP A 131 4.77 -9.19 -14.76
N LEU A 132 4.26 -8.20 -15.49
CA LEU A 132 2.88 -7.71 -15.44
C LEU A 132 2.12 -7.96 -16.74
N VAL A 133 2.79 -8.32 -17.84
CA VAL A 133 2.14 -8.59 -19.14
C VAL A 133 1.17 -9.76 -18.99
N GLY A 134 -0.04 -9.60 -19.57
CA GLY A 134 -1.10 -10.61 -19.55
C GLY A 134 -1.76 -10.84 -18.17
N LYS A 135 -1.29 -10.18 -17.11
CA LYS A 135 -1.88 -10.32 -15.77
C LYS A 135 -3.04 -9.36 -15.58
N ASP A 136 -4.06 -9.82 -14.86
CA ASP A 136 -5.17 -8.98 -14.46
C ASP A 136 -4.67 -7.82 -13.58
N ILE A 137 -5.15 -6.60 -13.82
CA ILE A 137 -4.76 -5.41 -13.08
C ILE A 137 -5.04 -5.58 -11.58
N CYS A 138 -6.14 -6.23 -11.17
CA CYS A 138 -6.43 -6.44 -9.75
C CYS A 138 -5.40 -7.37 -9.12
N ALA A 139 -4.97 -8.43 -9.83
CA ALA A 139 -3.88 -9.30 -9.38
C ALA A 139 -2.54 -8.54 -9.27
N CYS A 140 -2.26 -7.64 -10.21
CA CYS A 140 -1.08 -6.77 -10.17
C CYS A 140 -1.11 -5.83 -8.96
N CYS A 141 -2.26 -5.19 -8.71
CA CYS A 141 -2.50 -4.31 -7.56
C CYS A 141 -2.35 -5.07 -6.23
N ALA A 142 -2.89 -6.28 -6.14
CA ALA A 142 -2.74 -7.15 -4.96
C ALA A 142 -1.27 -7.50 -4.69
N SER A 143 -0.52 -7.87 -5.72
CA SER A 143 0.92 -8.14 -5.61
C SER A 143 1.69 -6.89 -5.14
N HIS A 144 1.39 -5.72 -5.72
CA HIS A 144 1.99 -4.46 -5.30
C HIS A 144 1.67 -4.14 -3.83
N LEU A 145 0.41 -4.28 -3.41
CA LEU A 145 -0.01 -4.03 -2.05
C LEU A 145 0.66 -4.99 -1.05
N SER A 146 0.86 -6.25 -1.44
CA SER A 146 1.62 -7.24 -0.65
C SER A 146 3.06 -6.79 -0.43
N LYS A 147 3.72 -6.24 -1.46
CA LYS A 147 5.10 -5.70 -1.35
C LYS A 147 5.14 -4.51 -0.39
N LEU A 148 4.16 -3.60 -0.45
CA LEU A 148 4.07 -2.47 0.49
C LEU A 148 3.85 -2.92 1.93
N ALA A 149 3.00 -3.94 2.14
CA ALA A 149 2.77 -4.50 3.47
C ALA A 149 4.04 -5.17 4.03
N ARG A 150 4.79 -5.91 3.21
CA ARG A 150 6.09 -6.48 3.60
C ARG A 150 7.08 -5.40 4.01
N LEU A 151 7.17 -4.31 3.25
CA LEU A 151 8.01 -3.16 3.61
C LEU A 151 7.65 -2.59 5.00
N LEU A 152 6.36 -2.46 5.31
CA LEU A 152 5.92 -2.02 6.65
C LEU A 152 6.26 -3.04 7.74
N ALA A 153 6.10 -4.34 7.46
CA ALA A 153 6.48 -5.40 8.40
C ALA A 153 7.98 -5.41 8.68
N GLU A 154 8.81 -5.28 7.65
CA GLU A 154 10.27 -5.17 7.77
C GLU A 154 10.66 -3.94 8.58
N CYS A 155 10.03 -2.79 8.34
CA CYS A 155 10.25 -1.58 9.16
C CYS A 155 9.86 -1.81 10.63
N ALA A 156 8.74 -2.48 10.88
CA ALA A 156 8.26 -2.77 12.23
C ALA A 156 9.16 -3.78 12.98
N ASN A 157 9.84 -4.64 12.24
CA ASN A 157 10.81 -5.59 12.79
C ASN A 157 12.16 -4.93 13.07
N GLU A 158 12.64 -4.07 12.18
CA GLU A 158 13.91 -3.34 12.33
C GLU A 158 13.83 -2.29 13.45
N PHE A 159 12.72 -1.56 13.53
CA PHE A 159 12.51 -0.48 14.48
C PHE A 159 11.34 -0.78 15.43
N PRO A 160 11.41 -1.83 16.27
CA PRO A 160 10.28 -2.38 16.99
C PRO A 160 9.64 -1.41 17.98
N PHE A 161 10.44 -0.59 18.65
CA PHE A 161 9.96 0.34 19.67
C PHE A 161 9.56 1.69 19.06
N GLN A 162 10.23 2.11 17.99
CA GLN A 162 9.93 3.36 17.28
C GLN A 162 8.69 3.24 16.37
N SER A 163 8.45 2.06 15.79
CA SER A 163 7.32 1.83 14.89
C SER A 163 5.99 1.62 15.60
N CYS A 164 6.01 1.26 16.88
CA CYS A 164 4.83 0.86 17.65
C CYS A 164 4.91 1.38 19.08
N PRO A 165 4.16 2.44 19.43
CA PRO A 165 4.05 2.94 20.80
C PRO A 165 3.64 1.85 21.80
N GLY A 166 2.79 0.90 21.39
CA GLY A 166 2.43 -0.25 22.23
C GLY A 166 3.64 -1.12 22.62
N ARG A 167 4.67 -1.22 21.77
CA ARG A 167 5.93 -1.90 22.10
C ARG A 167 6.88 -0.99 22.87
N ALA A 168 6.85 0.32 22.59
CA ALA A 168 7.61 1.31 23.35
C ALA A 168 7.23 1.32 24.83
N PHE A 169 5.94 1.21 25.15
CA PHE A 169 5.37 1.21 26.52
C PHE A 169 5.58 -0.13 27.24
N THR A 170 6.85 -0.51 27.35
CA THR A 170 7.37 -1.66 28.09
C THR A 170 8.70 -1.26 28.74
N VAL A 171 9.16 -2.01 29.75
CA VAL A 171 10.45 -1.71 30.37
C VAL A 171 11.59 -1.81 29.36
N GLU A 172 11.51 -2.78 28.46
CA GLU A 172 12.47 -2.95 27.35
C GLU A 172 12.44 -1.76 26.39
N GLY A 173 11.25 -1.33 25.96
CA GLY A 173 11.08 -0.19 25.06
C GLY A 173 11.55 1.13 25.68
N MET A 174 11.24 1.37 26.96
CA MET A 174 11.73 2.51 27.72
C MET A 174 13.26 2.55 27.76
N ASN A 175 13.90 1.42 28.03
CA ASN A 175 15.37 1.32 28.03
C ASN A 175 15.97 1.53 26.63
N ALA A 176 15.36 0.94 25.60
CA ALA A 176 15.84 1.01 24.22
C ALA A 176 15.73 2.43 23.65
N LEU A 177 14.63 3.13 23.95
CA LEU A 177 14.36 4.49 23.47
C LEU A 177 14.90 5.58 24.39
N LYS A 178 15.32 5.21 25.61
CA LYS A 178 15.86 6.10 26.65
C LYS A 178 14.92 7.26 27.02
N TYR A 179 13.61 6.98 27.06
CA TYR A 179 12.60 7.94 27.53
C TYR A 179 12.32 7.74 29.02
N ASP A 180 11.77 8.76 29.70
CA ASP A 180 11.44 8.70 31.13
C ASP A 180 9.92 8.69 31.41
N TRP A 181 9.53 8.65 32.69
CA TRP A 181 8.11 8.64 33.05
C TRP A 181 7.35 9.90 32.62
N ARG A 182 8.02 11.05 32.54
CA ARG A 182 7.38 12.29 32.08
C ARG A 182 7.07 12.21 30.59
N ASP A 183 8.01 11.68 29.79
CA ASP A 183 7.75 11.43 28.37
C ASP A 183 6.54 10.47 28.18
N ALA A 184 6.44 9.43 29.01
CA ALA A 184 5.32 8.47 28.96
C ALA A 184 3.98 9.09 29.38
N GLU A 185 3.97 9.91 30.43
CA GLU A 185 2.79 10.64 30.90
C GLU A 185 2.29 11.61 29.83
N GLU A 186 3.19 12.41 29.26
CA GLU A 186 2.85 13.39 28.23
C GLU A 186 2.30 12.71 26.97
N ALA A 187 2.93 11.63 26.51
CA ALA A 187 2.45 10.85 25.37
C ALA A 187 1.07 10.20 25.60
N ALA A 188 0.74 9.88 26.85
CA ALA A 188 -0.57 9.39 27.25
C ALA A 188 -1.59 10.53 27.54
N GLY A 189 -1.19 11.80 27.45
CA GLY A 189 -2.03 12.94 27.78
C GLY A 189 -2.33 13.12 29.27
N LEU A 190 -1.46 12.60 30.14
CA LEU A 190 -1.61 12.62 31.60
C LEU A 190 -0.84 13.81 32.23
N PRO A 191 -1.29 14.30 33.40
CA PRO A 191 -0.58 15.37 34.10
C PRO A 191 0.78 14.87 34.64
N PRO A 192 1.80 15.76 34.75
CA PRO A 192 3.09 15.39 35.30
C PRO A 192 2.98 14.81 36.72
N GLY A 193 3.65 13.68 36.95
CA GLY A 193 3.66 12.99 38.24
C GLY A 193 2.49 12.03 38.48
N TYR A 194 1.59 11.86 37.50
CA TYR A 194 0.48 10.90 37.58
C TYR A 194 0.94 9.47 37.87
N THR A 195 2.12 9.09 37.40
CA THR A 195 2.73 7.76 37.58
C THR A 195 3.55 7.65 38.87
N GLN A 196 3.63 8.69 39.72
CA GLN A 196 4.31 8.64 41.01
C GLN A 196 3.47 7.94 42.10
N VAL A 197 2.96 6.75 41.79
CA VAL A 197 2.17 5.92 42.69
C VAL A 197 3.06 4.88 43.35
N SER A 198 3.04 4.79 44.67
CA SER A 198 3.82 3.80 45.40
C SER A 198 3.21 2.40 45.31
N GLY A 199 4.06 1.37 45.33
CA GLY A 199 3.64 -0.03 45.41
C GLY A 199 3.24 -0.69 44.08
N ILE A 200 3.31 0.02 42.94
CA ILE A 200 3.05 -0.55 41.62
C ILE A 200 4.39 -0.72 40.87
N PRO A 201 4.72 -1.94 40.41
CA PRO A 201 5.92 -2.15 39.59
C PRO A 201 5.87 -1.38 38.27
N ALA A 202 7.02 -0.91 37.78
CA ALA A 202 7.15 -0.19 36.51
C ALA A 202 6.49 -0.91 35.32
N ALA A 203 6.68 -2.24 35.22
CA ALA A 203 6.08 -3.04 34.16
C ALA A 203 4.54 -3.00 34.19
N GLU A 204 3.95 -2.97 35.39
CA GLU A 204 2.50 -2.91 35.55
C GLU A 204 1.97 -1.51 35.23
N MET A 205 2.67 -0.44 35.63
CA MET A 205 2.29 0.92 35.24
C MET A 205 2.33 1.11 33.73
N LEU A 206 3.40 0.65 33.06
CA LEU A 206 3.51 0.72 31.60
C LEU A 206 2.42 -0.11 30.91
N ARG A 207 2.07 -1.28 31.46
CA ARG A 207 0.95 -2.09 30.96
C ARG A 207 -0.37 -1.34 31.04
N LEU A 208 -0.62 -0.59 32.11
CA LEU A 208 -1.82 0.25 32.26
C LEU A 208 -1.83 1.40 31.24
N LEU A 209 -0.74 2.17 31.15
CA LEU A 209 -0.61 3.26 30.18
C LEU A 209 -0.78 2.79 28.73
N ARG A 210 -0.22 1.62 28.40
CA ARG A 210 -0.33 1.02 27.07
C ARG A 210 -1.78 0.82 26.62
N ARG A 211 -2.74 0.66 27.53
CA ARG A 211 -4.16 0.47 27.18
C ARG A 211 -4.79 1.72 26.58
N GLU A 212 -4.27 2.89 26.92
CA GLU A 212 -4.72 4.17 26.38
C GLU A 212 -4.11 4.45 24.99
N ILE A 213 -3.18 3.60 24.55
CA ILE A 213 -2.46 3.73 23.29
C ILE A 213 -3.00 2.71 22.32
N GLU A 214 -3.51 3.20 21.18
CA GLU A 214 -3.96 2.32 20.12
C GLU A 214 -2.78 1.52 19.53
N PRO A 215 -2.84 0.18 19.54
CA PRO A 215 -1.74 -0.65 19.06
C PRO A 215 -1.64 -0.59 17.53
N LEU A 216 -0.42 -0.80 17.02
CA LEU A 216 -0.21 -1.01 15.59
C LEU A 216 -0.90 -2.31 15.16
N ASP A 217 -1.72 -2.25 14.11
CA ASP A 217 -2.41 -3.41 13.54
C ASP A 217 -1.45 -4.29 12.70
N THR A 218 -0.55 -4.99 13.38
CA THR A 218 0.44 -5.87 12.74
C THR A 218 -0.21 -7.07 12.04
N LYS A 219 -1.36 -7.53 12.53
CA LYS A 219 -2.10 -8.65 11.93
C LYS A 219 -2.54 -8.31 10.51
N THR A 220 -3.06 -7.10 10.29
CA THR A 220 -3.42 -6.66 8.94
C THR A 220 -2.20 -6.54 8.04
N ILE A 221 -1.08 -6.00 8.54
CA ILE A 221 0.18 -5.91 7.76
C ILE A 221 0.64 -7.32 7.32
N GLU A 222 0.72 -8.26 8.25
CA GLU A 222 1.16 -9.63 7.97
C GLU A 222 0.23 -10.36 7.00
N ARG A 223 -1.09 -10.19 7.17
CA ARG A 223 -2.11 -10.77 6.29
C ARG A 223 -1.95 -10.28 4.85
N ILE A 224 -1.93 -8.96 4.65
CA ILE A 224 -1.76 -8.36 3.33
C ILE A 224 -0.39 -8.74 2.74
N GLY A 225 0.67 -8.77 3.58
CA GLY A 225 2.01 -9.19 3.15
C GLY A 225 2.07 -10.64 2.65
N LYS A 226 1.20 -11.52 3.15
CA LYS A 226 1.04 -12.90 2.68
C LYS A 226 0.17 -13.02 1.42
N GLY A 227 -0.44 -11.93 0.95
CA GLY A 227 -1.31 -11.91 -0.22
C GLY A 227 -2.78 -12.24 0.08
N ASP A 228 -3.18 -12.36 1.35
CA ASP A 228 -4.59 -12.52 1.72
C ASP A 228 -5.27 -11.16 1.68
N MET A 229 -5.86 -10.82 0.53
CA MET A 229 -6.61 -9.58 0.30
C MET A 229 -8.08 -9.77 0.65
N ARG A 230 -8.72 -8.79 1.29
CA ARG A 230 -10.11 -8.93 1.77
C ARG A 230 -11.02 -7.75 1.49
N VAL A 231 -12.31 -8.04 1.39
CA VAL A 231 -13.42 -7.07 1.44
C VAL A 231 -14.38 -7.48 2.54
N GLY A 232 -14.39 -6.71 3.62
CA GLY A 232 -15.03 -7.17 4.86
C GLY A 232 -14.38 -8.47 5.33
N GLU A 233 -15.20 -9.51 5.50
CA GLU A 233 -14.74 -10.85 5.92
C GLU A 233 -14.36 -11.78 4.76
N ALA A 234 -14.67 -11.41 3.51
CA ALA A 234 -14.44 -12.26 2.35
C ALA A 234 -13.04 -12.07 1.76
N SER A 235 -12.33 -13.17 1.48
CA SER A 235 -11.08 -13.13 0.70
C SER A 235 -11.36 -12.86 -0.77
N LEU A 236 -10.56 -11.98 -1.36
CA LEU A 236 -10.58 -11.69 -2.79
C LEU A 236 -9.83 -12.75 -3.58
N SER A 237 -10.43 -13.18 -4.68
CA SER A 237 -9.79 -13.98 -5.71
C SER A 237 -9.78 -13.19 -7.01
N PHE A 238 -8.63 -13.14 -7.67
CA PHE A 238 -8.49 -12.41 -8.93
C PHE A 238 -8.48 -13.38 -10.10
N HIS A 239 -8.98 -12.93 -11.24
CA HIS A 239 -8.93 -13.72 -12.46
C HIS A 239 -7.46 -14.00 -12.82
N GLN A 240 -7.12 -15.28 -12.97
CA GLN A 240 -5.85 -15.69 -13.54
C GLN A 240 -6.11 -16.03 -15.00
N SER A 241 -5.57 -15.21 -15.90
CA SER A 241 -5.49 -15.58 -17.30
C SER A 241 -4.11 -16.18 -17.60
N ASN A 242 -4.10 -17.14 -18.52
CA ASN A 242 -2.87 -17.72 -19.07
C ASN A 242 -2.40 -17.00 -20.34
N GLY A 243 -3.06 -15.90 -20.74
CA GLY A 243 -2.72 -15.14 -21.95
C GLY A 243 -3.54 -15.51 -23.19
N ASP A 244 -4.55 -16.38 -23.04
CA ASP A 244 -5.31 -16.94 -24.16
C ASP A 244 -6.71 -16.31 -24.32
N ASP A 245 -7.04 -15.28 -23.55
CA ASP A 245 -8.33 -14.62 -23.65
C ASP A 245 -8.32 -13.42 -24.63
N LEU A 246 -9.52 -12.98 -25.02
CA LEU A 246 -9.66 -11.87 -25.96
C LEU A 246 -9.02 -10.58 -25.44
N VAL A 247 -9.02 -10.36 -24.11
CA VAL A 247 -8.45 -9.16 -23.50
C VAL A 247 -6.93 -9.20 -23.58
N ASP A 248 -6.32 -10.37 -23.42
CA ASP A 248 -4.88 -10.58 -23.59
C ASP A 248 -4.44 -10.36 -25.05
N ALA A 249 -5.22 -10.87 -26.01
CA ALA A 249 -4.98 -10.64 -27.44
C ALA A 249 -5.08 -9.15 -27.80
N LEU A 250 -6.09 -8.45 -27.26
CA LEU A 250 -6.27 -7.01 -27.43
C LEU A 250 -5.09 -6.23 -26.84
N ALA A 251 -4.69 -6.53 -25.61
CA ALA A 251 -3.57 -5.87 -24.93
C ALA A 251 -2.28 -6.02 -25.75
N SER A 252 -1.97 -7.26 -26.16
CA SER A 252 -0.75 -7.58 -26.93
C SER A 252 -0.68 -6.81 -28.26
N ARG A 253 -1.81 -6.66 -28.96
CA ARG A 253 -1.87 -5.91 -30.24
C ARG A 253 -1.83 -4.41 -30.05
N MET A 254 -2.43 -3.89 -28.96
CA MET A 254 -2.33 -2.47 -28.63
C MET A 254 -0.88 -2.08 -28.30
N ASP A 255 -0.11 -2.97 -27.67
CA ASP A 255 1.32 -2.76 -27.41
C ASP A 255 2.15 -2.85 -28.69
N ALA A 256 1.82 -3.77 -29.60
CA ALA A 256 2.54 -3.95 -30.87
C ALA A 256 2.31 -2.82 -31.89
N THR A 257 1.27 -1.99 -31.72
CA THR A 257 0.90 -0.92 -32.69
C THR A 257 1.57 0.42 -32.42
N ASP A 258 2.49 0.49 -31.44
CA ASP A 258 3.28 1.68 -31.15
C ASP A 258 4.18 2.07 -32.33
N GLY A 259 3.64 2.94 -33.18
CA GLY A 259 4.34 3.56 -34.32
C GLY A 259 3.53 3.72 -35.59
N ASN A 260 2.43 2.97 -35.77
CA ASN A 260 1.78 2.85 -37.09
C ASN A 260 0.39 3.52 -37.23
N GLY A 261 -0.06 4.27 -36.21
CA GLY A 261 -1.33 5.01 -36.27
C GLY A 261 -2.59 4.14 -36.40
N THR A 262 -2.49 2.85 -36.09
CA THR A 262 -3.61 1.90 -36.19
C THR A 262 -4.72 2.31 -35.22
N HIS A 263 -5.93 2.49 -35.74
CA HIS A 263 -7.06 2.94 -34.95
C HIS A 263 -7.48 1.84 -33.94
N PRO A 264 -7.80 2.16 -32.67
CA PRO A 264 -8.16 1.15 -31.65
C PRO A 264 -9.29 0.20 -32.08
N ARG A 265 -10.21 0.70 -32.93
CA ARG A 265 -11.28 -0.10 -33.53
C ARG A 265 -10.75 -1.23 -34.43
N ASP A 266 -9.68 -0.99 -35.17
CA ASP A 266 -9.10 -1.98 -36.09
C ASP A 266 -8.36 -3.07 -35.31
N VAL A 267 -7.70 -2.67 -34.22
CA VAL A 267 -7.12 -3.61 -33.25
C VAL A 267 -8.21 -4.50 -32.66
N PHE A 268 -9.35 -3.92 -32.28
CA PHE A 268 -10.49 -4.68 -31.76
C PHE A 268 -11.06 -5.68 -32.77
N LEU A 269 -11.42 -5.22 -33.97
CA LEU A 269 -12.00 -6.07 -35.01
C LEU A 269 -11.05 -7.20 -35.42
N SER A 270 -9.77 -6.89 -35.59
CA SER A 270 -8.77 -7.90 -35.94
C SER A 270 -8.56 -8.94 -34.84
N SER A 271 -8.68 -8.56 -33.56
CA SER A 271 -8.58 -9.49 -32.43
C SER A 271 -9.79 -10.44 -32.38
N ILE A 272 -11.00 -9.92 -32.64
CA ILE A 272 -12.20 -10.75 -32.75
C ILE A 272 -12.08 -11.74 -33.89
N LEU A 273 -11.69 -11.29 -35.09
CA LEU A 273 -11.57 -12.17 -36.26
C LEU A 273 -10.58 -13.31 -36.01
N THR A 274 -9.41 -13.02 -35.44
CA THR A 274 -8.44 -14.07 -35.10
C THR A 274 -9.00 -15.06 -34.08
N ARG A 275 -9.76 -14.59 -33.08
CA ARG A 275 -10.34 -15.50 -32.09
C ARG A 275 -11.44 -16.39 -32.69
N ILE A 276 -12.23 -15.87 -33.63
CA ILE A 276 -13.22 -16.67 -34.38
C ILE A 276 -12.49 -17.75 -35.17
N ASP A 277 -11.43 -17.41 -35.90
CA ASP A 277 -10.64 -18.37 -36.68
C ASP A 277 -10.02 -19.48 -35.81
N GLU A 278 -9.60 -19.16 -34.58
CA GLU A 278 -9.06 -20.12 -33.62
C GLU A 278 -10.14 -21.09 -33.11
N ILE A 279 -11.30 -20.57 -32.72
CA ILE A 279 -12.44 -21.39 -32.26
C ILE A 279 -12.92 -22.34 -33.37
N GLU A 280 -12.97 -21.87 -34.61
CA GLU A 280 -13.35 -22.69 -35.76
C GLU A 280 -12.32 -23.80 -36.05
N ARG A 281 -11.03 -23.59 -35.74
CA ARG A 281 -9.98 -24.62 -35.88
C ARG A 281 -9.96 -25.64 -34.74
N GLU A 282 -10.29 -25.23 -33.52
CA GLU A 282 -10.35 -26.13 -32.35
C GLU A 282 -11.64 -26.99 -32.32
N GLY A 283 -12.68 -26.57 -33.05
CA GLY A 283 -13.94 -27.30 -33.22
C GLY A 283 -13.95 -28.36 -34.33
N HIS A 284 -12.82 -28.63 -34.98
CA HIS A 284 -12.61 -29.67 -36.00
C HIS A 284 -11.54 -30.66 -35.56
#